data_AF-A0A2U8VLV6-F1
#
_entry.id   AF-A0A2U8VLV6-F1
#
_cell.length_a   1.000
_cell.length_b   1.000
_cell.length_c   1.000
_cell.angle_alpha   90.00
_cell.angle_beta   90.00
_cell.angle_gamma   90.00
#
_symmetry.space_group_name_H-M   'P 1'
#
loop_
_entity.id
_entity.type
_entity.pdbx_description
1 polymer ?
#
loop_
_entity_poly.entity_id
_entity_poly.type
_entity_poly.pdbx_seq_one_letter_code
_entity_poly.pdbx_strand_id
1 'polypeptide(L)'
;MARRVFCRIVDRPDGLFDVTATIEPDQIFRREGVASLAEAERWIDGLRTLMAALGAPVLRADEPGGEAVAEPARARLDSGSGL
;
A
#
# COMPACT_ATOMS: atom_id res chain seq x y z
N MET A 1 -16.86 -5.85 13.37
CA MET A 1 -16.59 -6.73 12.22
C MET A 1 -15.12 -6.60 11.85
N ALA A 2 -14.52 -7.66 11.32
CA ALA A 2 -13.17 -7.57 10.79
C ALA A 2 -13.13 -6.60 9.60
N ARG A 3 -12.15 -5.71 9.60
CA ARG A 3 -11.95 -4.70 8.55
C ARG A 3 -11.02 -5.28 7.50
N ARG A 4 -11.29 -5.05 6.21
CA ARG A 4 -10.37 -5.48 5.14
C ARG A 4 -9.11 -4.64 5.20
N VAL A 5 -8.00 -5.28 4.86
CA VAL A 5 -6.69 -4.62 4.76
C VAL A 5 -6.13 -4.87 3.39
N PHE A 6 -5.72 -3.81 2.69
CA PHE A 6 -5.06 -3.88 1.41
C PHE A 6 -3.61 -3.43 1.54
N CYS A 7 -2.68 -4.11 0.89
CA CYS A 7 -1.27 -3.73 0.88
C CYS A 7 -0.75 -3.45 -0.52
N ARG A 8 0.13 -2.46 -0.63
CA ARG A 8 0.86 -2.10 -1.85
C ARG A 8 2.31 -1.79 -1.53
N ILE A 9 3.22 -2.24 -2.39
CA ILE A 9 4.64 -1.82 -2.39
C ILE A 9 4.80 -0.71 -3.43
N VAL A 10 5.56 0.32 -3.09
CA VAL A 10 5.84 1.47 -3.97
C VAL A 10 7.35 1.64 -4.07
N ASP A 11 7.88 1.58 -5.29
CA ASP A 11 9.27 1.91 -5.58
C ASP A 11 9.52 3.41 -5.38
N ARG A 12 10.64 3.75 -4.76
CA ARG A 12 11.09 5.13 -4.62
C ARG A 12 12.24 5.45 -5.58
N PRO A 13 12.41 6.74 -5.95
CA PRO A 13 13.54 7.19 -6.77
C PRO A 13 14.92 6.97 -6.13
N ASP A 14 15.00 6.83 -4.80
CA ASP A 14 16.23 6.57 -4.04
C ASP A 14 16.65 5.09 -4.04
N GLY A 15 15.89 4.22 -4.72
CA GLY A 15 16.12 2.78 -4.76
C GLY A 15 15.58 2.02 -3.54
N LEU A 16 14.90 2.70 -2.61
CA LEU A 16 14.20 2.09 -1.49
C LEU A 16 12.74 1.78 -1.86
N PHE A 17 12.04 1.10 -0.96
CA PHE A 17 10.65 0.71 -1.11
C PHE A 17 9.81 1.25 0.05
N ASP A 18 8.58 1.65 -0.27
CA ASP A 18 7.53 1.88 0.72
C ASP A 18 6.53 0.75 0.71
N VAL A 19 5.97 0.46 1.88
CA VAL A 19 4.78 -0.39 1.97
C VAL A 19 3.65 0.39 2.58
N THR A 20 2.53 0.48 1.86
CA THR A 20 1.29 1.11 2.32
C THR A 20 0.28 0.02 2.64
N ALA A 21 -0.30 0.07 3.84
CA ALA A 21 -1.42 -0.76 4.25
C ALA A 21 -2.66 0.12 4.46
N THR A 22 -3.74 -0.14 3.73
CA THR A 22 -5.02 0.56 3.83
C THR A 22 -6.03 -0.35 4.53
N ILE A 23 -6.48 0.06 5.70
CA ILE A 23 -7.52 -0.61 6.48
C ILE A 23 -8.84 0.11 6.23
N GLU A 24 -9.81 -0.57 5.61
CA GLU A 24 -11.12 0.00 5.30
C GLU A 24 -11.80 0.58 6.55
N PRO A 25 -12.48 1.73 6.49
CA PRO A 25 -12.75 2.46 5.25
C PRO A 25 -11.59 3.36 4.76
N ASP A 26 -10.73 3.89 5.64
CA ASP A 26 -9.80 4.97 5.25
C ASP A 26 -8.56 5.12 6.15
N GLN A 27 -8.22 4.10 6.95
CA GLN A 27 -7.02 4.16 7.80
C GLN A 27 -5.79 3.68 7.03
N ILE A 28 -4.82 4.56 6.82
CA ILE A 28 -3.58 4.27 6.10
C ILE A 28 -2.41 4.14 7.09
N PHE A 29 -1.64 3.07 6.96
CA PHE A 29 -0.35 2.87 7.61
C PHE A 29 0.76 2.79 6.56
N ARG A 30 1.89 3.46 6.80
CA ARG A 30 3.05 3.43 5.91
C ARG A 30 4.27 2.93 6.65
N ARG A 31 4.95 1.94 6.05
CA ARG A 31 6.32 1.58 6.38
C ARG A 31 7.24 2.14 5.33
N GLU A 32 8.12 3.03 5.76
CA GLU A 32 8.97 3.81 4.87
C GLU A 32 10.41 3.29 4.81
N GLY A 33 11.05 3.42 3.65
CA GLY A 33 12.50 3.27 3.51
C GLY A 33 13.02 1.84 3.64
N VAL A 34 12.25 0.87 3.13
CA VAL A 34 12.62 -0.54 3.13
C VAL A 34 13.73 -0.77 2.10
N ALA A 35 14.80 -1.46 2.48
CA ALA A 35 16.03 -1.53 1.68
C ALA A 35 15.94 -2.49 0.47
N SER A 36 14.93 -3.37 0.45
CA SER A 36 14.76 -4.33 -0.65
C SER A 36 13.32 -4.78 -0.80
N LEU A 37 12.95 -5.17 -2.02
CA LEU A 37 11.66 -5.80 -2.31
C LEU A 37 11.43 -7.03 -1.42
N ALA A 38 12.43 -7.90 -1.26
CA ALA A 38 12.33 -9.10 -0.44
C ALA A 38 12.09 -8.81 1.06
N GLU A 39 12.53 -7.66 1.56
CA GLU A 39 12.19 -7.23 2.93
C GLU A 39 10.76 -6.69 3.01
N ALA A 40 10.33 -5.93 2.01
CA ALA A 40 8.95 -5.42 1.91
C ALA A 40 7.93 -6.57 1.84
N GLU A 41 8.22 -7.61 1.05
CA GLU A 41 7.36 -8.79 0.94
C GLU A 41 7.29 -9.58 2.25
N ARG A 42 8.44 -9.83 2.92
CA ARG A 42 8.47 -10.49 4.23
C ARG A 42 7.64 -9.74 5.28
N TRP A 43 7.64 -8.41 5.23
CA TRP A 43 6.80 -7.60 6.10
C TRP A 43 5.30 -7.80 5.82
N ILE A 44 4.89 -7.82 4.54
CA ILE A 44 3.51 -8.10 4.15
C ILE A 44 3.08 -9.50 4.61
N ASP A 45 3.94 -10.50 4.49
CA ASP A 45 3.63 -11.86 4.93
C ASP A 45 3.47 -11.97 6.46
N GLY A 46 4.29 -11.23 7.22
CA GLY A 46 4.12 -11.08 8.66
C GLY A 46 2.77 -10.43 9.00
N LEU A 47 2.39 -9.36 8.30
CA LEU A 47 1.10 -8.69 8.48
C LEU A 47 -0.07 -9.61 8.13
N ARG A 48 0.00 -10.35 7.02
CA ARG A 48 -1.00 -11.36 6.64
C ARG A 48 -1.21 -12.40 7.74
N THR A 49 -0.13 -12.91 8.31
CA THR A 49 -0.17 -13.90 9.39
C THR A 49 -0.87 -13.34 10.63
N LEU A 50 -0.49 -12.14 11.07
CA LEU A 50 -1.09 -11.49 12.23
C LEU A 50 -2.58 -11.20 12.01
N MET A 51 -2.93 -10.65 10.86
CA MET A 51 -4.30 -10.24 10.59
C MET A 51 -5.24 -11.42 10.33
N ALA A 52 -4.73 -12.53 9.77
CA ALA A 52 -5.48 -13.78 9.66
C ALA A 52 -5.88 -14.32 11.04
N ALA A 53 -4.98 -14.25 12.04
CA ALA A 53 -5.29 -14.64 13.42
C ALA A 53 -6.38 -13.76 14.07
N LEU A 54 -6.55 -12.52 13.57
CA LEU A 54 -7.57 -11.57 14.01
C LEU A 54 -8.87 -11.64 13.16
N GLY A 55 -8.95 -12.56 12.20
CA GLY A 55 -10.11 -12.72 11.31
C GLY A 55 -10.23 -11.64 10.22
N ALA A 56 -9.16 -10.89 9.95
CA ALA A 56 -9.13 -9.74 9.04
C ALA A 56 -8.11 -9.93 7.91
N PRO A 57 -8.32 -10.86 6.96
CA PRO A 57 -7.31 -11.22 5.95
C PRO A 57 -6.84 -10.01 5.13
N VAL A 58 -5.53 -9.97 4.84
CA VAL A 58 -4.87 -8.92 4.07
C VAL A 58 -4.77 -9.32 2.60
N LEU A 59 -5.29 -8.48 1.71
CA LEU A 59 -5.28 -8.64 0.26
C LEU A 59 -4.17 -7.77 -0.35
N ARG A 60 -3.47 -8.23 -1.41
CA ARG A 60 -2.63 -7.30 -2.19
C ARG A 60 -3.53 -6.51 -3.14
N ALA A 61 -3.22 -5.22 -3.29
CA ALA A 61 -3.93 -4.36 -4.23
C ALA A 61 -3.76 -4.80 -5.70
N ASP A 62 -2.68 -5.54 -6.00
CA ASP A 62 -2.40 -6.03 -7.36
C ASP A 62 -3.04 -7.41 -7.65
N GLU A 63 -3.73 -8.02 -6.68
CA GLU A 63 -4.43 -9.30 -6.86
C GLU A 63 -5.90 -9.08 -7.26
N PRO A 64 -6.50 -9.92 -8.14
CA PRO A 64 -7.90 -9.78 -8.53
C PRO A 64 -8.81 -9.91 -7.29
N GLY A 65 -9.48 -8.82 -6.93
CA GLY A 65 -10.24 -8.64 -5.68
C GLY A 65 -9.66 -7.57 -4.73
N GLY A 66 -8.51 -7.00 -5.08
CA GLY A 66 -7.77 -5.98 -4.34
C GLY A 66 -7.99 -4.54 -4.81
N GLU A 67 -9.22 -4.04 -4.91
CA GLU A 67 -9.40 -2.60 -5.20
C GLU A 67 -9.12 -1.78 -3.93
N ALA A 68 -7.84 -1.52 -3.66
CA ALA A 68 -7.46 -0.42 -2.79
C ALA A 68 -7.72 0.86 -3.58
N VAL A 69 -8.71 1.65 -3.15
CA VAL A 69 -9.01 2.97 -3.72
C VAL A 69 -7.69 3.71 -3.90
N ALA A 70 -7.25 3.86 -5.15
CA ALA A 70 -6.07 4.62 -5.48
C ALA A 70 -6.31 6.04 -4.98
N GLU A 71 -5.59 6.46 -3.94
CA GLU A 71 -5.53 7.87 -3.55
C GLU A 71 -5.23 8.65 -4.83
N PRO A 72 -6.12 9.57 -5.26
CA PRO A 72 -6.00 10.17 -6.57
C PRO A 72 -4.65 10.85 -6.63
N ALA A 73 -3.82 10.41 -7.56
CA ALA A 73 -2.59 11.07 -7.94
C ALA A 73 -2.96 12.54 -8.17
N ARG A 74 -2.64 13.38 -7.17
CA ARG A 74 -2.88 14.82 -7.21
C ARG A 74 -2.41 15.29 -8.57
N ALA A 75 -3.36 15.78 -9.36
CA ALA A 75 -3.16 16.31 -10.69
C ALA A 75 -1.88 17.16 -10.67
N ARG A 76 -0.82 16.58 -11.24
CA ARG A 76 0.42 17.28 -11.54
C ARG A 76 0.02 18.40 -12.49
N LEU A 77 0.06 19.62 -11.98
CA LEU A 77 0.57 20.81 -12.66
C LEU A 77 0.35 20.83 -14.18
N ASP A 78 -0.76 21.42 -14.63
CA ASP A 78 -0.71 22.18 -15.88
C ASP A 78 -0.37 23.63 -15.51
N SER A 79 0.94 23.87 -15.36
CA SER A 79 1.50 25.20 -15.50
C SER A 79 1.88 25.37 -16.97
N GLY A 80 0.88 25.59 -17.82
CA GLY A 80 1.03 25.94 -19.23
C GLY A 80 0.98 27.45 -19.41
N SER A 81 2.15 28.09 -19.39
CA SER A 81 2.35 29.45 -19.88
C SER A 81 2.09 29.49 -21.40
N GLY A 82 1.30 30.45 -21.89
CA GLY A 82 1.25 30.74 -23.32
C GLY A 82 0.04 31.56 -23.80
N LEU A 83 0.16 32.88 -23.70
CA LEU A 83 -0.11 33.95 -24.71
C LEU A 83 -0.64 35.23 -24.06
#